data_AF-L7IVN3-F1
#
_entry.id   AF-L7IVN3-F1
#
_cell.length_a   1.000
_cell.length_b   1.000
_cell.length_c   1.000
_cell.angle_alpha   90.00
_cell.angle_beta   90.00
_cell.angle_gamma   90.00
#
_symmetry.space_group_name_H-M   'P 1'
#
loop_
_entity.id
_entity.type
_entity.pdbx_description
1 polymer ?
#
loop_
_entity_poly.entity_id
_entity_poly.type
_entity_poly.pdbx_seq_one_letter_code
_entity_poly.pdbx_strand_id
1 'polypeptide(L)'
;MDDKELQRSIKELVKAVGNEPQETIIRMLENLKKATPSEDSLRKSVEAEKRKRAGGPAGASSPAAASSPTSMNAPSPAAASRPSGSGNGTKPWTGDASKRRWDADKVDKNRTGNTTRDNIIGLIYNGLAFKSYAPIDAILAKSVEIEQAAFVAYKGDTAEYRNKMRSLFSNLKSNRDLAKGVFSGNIAASKFVVMTSDELKSNDLRKQEEELAKENMKKAQVPMAERSISDALECSKCKQKKVSYTQAQTRSADEPMTTFCECTVCGNRWKLWDR
;
A
#
# COMPACT_ATOMS: atom_id res chain seq x y z
N MET A 1 -27.83 -17.48 -3.63
CA MET A 1 -28.58 -16.50 -4.45
C MET A 1 -28.09 -16.64 -5.87
N ASP A 2 -29.00 -16.85 -6.80
CA ASP A 2 -28.64 -16.90 -8.22
C ASP A 2 -28.22 -15.49 -8.69
N ASP A 3 -27.33 -15.41 -9.69
CA ASP A 3 -26.74 -14.14 -10.17
C ASP A 3 -27.82 -13.11 -10.58
N LYS A 4 -28.95 -13.58 -11.11
CA LYS A 4 -30.12 -12.76 -11.46
C LYS A 4 -30.83 -12.17 -10.23
N GLU A 5 -30.89 -12.90 -9.12
CA GLU A 5 -31.46 -12.43 -7.86
C GLU A 5 -30.55 -11.41 -7.19
N LEU A 6 -29.24 -11.59 -7.29
CA LEU A 6 -28.24 -10.64 -6.81
C LEU A 6 -28.34 -9.31 -7.58
N GLN A 7 -28.41 -9.36 -8.91
CA GLN A 7 -28.58 -8.16 -9.75
C GLN A 7 -29.90 -7.43 -9.46
N ARG A 8 -30.98 -8.19 -9.22
CA ARG A 8 -32.28 -7.62 -8.87
C ARG A 8 -32.26 -6.92 -7.50
N SER A 9 -31.70 -7.57 -6.49
CA SER A 9 -31.59 -6.99 -5.14
C SER A 9 -30.66 -5.78 -5.08
N ILE A 10 -29.59 -5.75 -5.87
CA ILE A 10 -28.74 -4.56 -6.05
C ILE A 10 -29.54 -3.41 -6.69
N LYS A 11 -30.34 -3.70 -7.72
CA LYS A 11 -31.17 -2.67 -8.40
C LYS A 11 -32.26 -2.12 -7.49
N GLU A 12 -32.86 -2.96 -6.65
CA GLU A 12 -33.82 -2.56 -5.61
C GLU A 12 -33.16 -1.69 -4.54
N LEU A 13 -31.95 -2.02 -4.09
CA LEU A 13 -31.18 -1.20 -3.15
C LEU A 13 -30.87 0.20 -3.73
N VAL A 14 -30.40 0.28 -4.97
CA VAL A 14 -30.10 1.57 -5.63
C VAL A 14 -31.35 2.45 -5.72
N LYS A 15 -32.52 1.85 -5.92
CA LYS A 15 -33.80 2.58 -5.94
C LYS A 15 -34.23 3.03 -4.53
N ALA A 16 -33.96 2.22 -3.50
CA ALA A 16 -34.31 2.51 -2.11
C ALA A 16 -33.43 3.60 -1.46
N VAL A 17 -32.17 3.72 -1.87
CA VAL A 17 -31.17 4.67 -1.34
C VAL A 17 -31.58 6.15 -1.44
N GLY A 18 -32.63 6.49 -2.18
CA GLY A 18 -33.16 7.86 -2.27
C GLY A 18 -34.56 8.10 -1.71
N ASN A 19 -35.33 7.06 -1.36
CA ASN A 19 -36.79 7.21 -1.14
C ASN A 19 -37.34 6.46 0.08
N GLU A 20 -36.53 5.65 0.76
CA GLU A 20 -36.98 4.79 1.87
C GLU A 20 -36.23 5.05 3.18
N PRO A 21 -36.82 4.69 4.35
CA PRO A 21 -36.18 4.86 5.65
C PRO A 21 -34.93 3.99 5.81
N GLN A 22 -33.97 4.48 6.61
CA GLN A 22 -32.63 3.88 6.76
C GLN A 22 -32.66 2.43 7.28
N GLU A 23 -33.67 2.06 8.08
CA GLU A 23 -33.82 0.68 8.58
C GLU A 23 -34.04 -0.35 7.46
N THR A 24 -34.79 0.03 6.42
CA THR A 24 -35.04 -0.83 5.26
C THR A 24 -33.76 -1.02 4.45
N ILE A 25 -32.99 0.06 4.27
CA ILE A 25 -31.70 0.03 3.57
C ILE A 25 -30.70 -0.87 4.31
N ILE A 26 -30.65 -0.76 5.64
CA ILE A 26 -29.76 -1.59 6.47
C ILE A 26 -30.13 -3.08 6.36
N ARG A 27 -31.42 -3.43 6.40
CA ARG A 27 -31.88 -4.82 6.20
C ARG A 27 -31.54 -5.37 4.82
N MET A 28 -31.68 -4.56 3.77
CA MET A 28 -31.31 -4.96 2.40
C MET A 28 -29.80 -5.20 2.27
N LEU A 29 -28.97 -4.34 2.88
CA LEU A 29 -27.52 -4.50 2.92
C LEU A 29 -27.10 -5.76 3.71
N GLU A 30 -27.76 -6.08 4.82
CA GLU A 30 -27.50 -7.31 5.58
C GLU A 30 -27.84 -8.57 4.78
N ASN A 31 -28.89 -8.53 3.97
CA ASN A 31 -29.26 -9.67 3.11
C ASN A 31 -28.23 -9.89 1.99
N LEU A 32 -27.71 -8.81 1.39
CA LEU A 32 -26.64 -8.86 0.40
C LEU A 32 -25.30 -9.32 1.00
N LYS A 33 -25.00 -8.99 2.26
CA LYS A 33 -23.79 -9.46 2.96
C LYS A 33 -23.77 -10.97 3.19
N LYS A 34 -24.95 -11.61 3.31
CA LYS A 34 -25.08 -13.06 3.48
C LYS A 34 -24.94 -13.82 2.16
N ALA A 35 -25.08 -13.16 1.02
CA ALA A 35 -24.92 -13.76 -0.28
C ALA A 35 -23.44 -13.80 -0.69
N THR A 36 -22.83 -14.98 -0.67
CA THR A 36 -21.49 -15.18 -1.23
C THR A 36 -21.59 -15.23 -2.77
N PRO A 37 -20.73 -14.51 -3.51
CA PRO A 37 -20.71 -14.59 -4.97
C PRO A 37 -20.25 -15.98 -5.42
N SER A 38 -20.87 -16.52 -6.47
CA SER A 38 -20.46 -17.79 -7.09
C SER A 38 -19.15 -17.61 -7.87
N GLU A 39 -18.29 -18.64 -7.90
CA GLU A 39 -16.96 -18.59 -8.53
C GLU A 39 -16.97 -18.15 -10.01
N ASP A 40 -18.07 -18.39 -10.73
CA ASP A 40 -18.23 -18.02 -12.15
C ASP A 40 -18.32 -16.50 -12.36
N SER A 41 -18.96 -15.79 -11.42
CA SER A 41 -19.10 -14.32 -11.44
C SER A 41 -17.76 -13.61 -11.19
N LEU A 42 -16.92 -14.17 -10.31
CA LEU A 42 -15.56 -13.69 -10.07
C LEU A 42 -14.68 -13.87 -11.31
N ARG A 43 -14.77 -15.03 -11.98
CA ARG A 43 -13.99 -15.32 -13.19
C ARG A 43 -14.31 -14.35 -14.32
N LYS A 44 -15.60 -14.10 -14.61
CA LYS A 44 -16.03 -13.12 -15.62
C LYS A 44 -15.57 -11.70 -15.29
N SER A 45 -15.60 -11.32 -14.02
CA SER A 45 -15.16 -9.99 -13.58
C SER A 45 -13.65 -9.80 -13.74
N VAL A 46 -12.86 -10.84 -13.42
CA VAL A 46 -11.39 -10.83 -13.61
C VAL A 46 -11.02 -10.81 -15.10
N GLU A 47 -11.75 -11.54 -15.95
CA GLU A 47 -11.53 -11.52 -17.41
C GLU A 47 -11.86 -10.15 -18.03
N ALA A 48 -12.93 -9.50 -17.57
CA ALA A 48 -13.28 -8.14 -17.99
C ALA A 48 -12.21 -7.11 -17.59
N GLU A 49 -11.63 -7.25 -16.40
CA GLU A 49 -10.58 -6.36 -15.91
C GLU A 49 -9.23 -6.61 -16.59
N LYS A 50 -8.93 -7.88 -16.93
CA LYS A 50 -7.75 -8.26 -17.72
C LYS A 50 -7.79 -7.69 -19.13
N ARG A 51 -8.98 -7.62 -19.74
CA ARG A 51 -9.18 -6.98 -21.06
C ARG A 51 -8.95 -5.47 -21.02
N LYS A 52 -9.30 -4.79 -19.93
CA LYS A 52 -9.01 -3.34 -19.77
C LYS A 52 -7.52 -3.06 -19.59
N ARG A 53 -6.79 -3.94 -18.90
CA ARG A 53 -5.35 -3.79 -18.64
C ARG A 53 -4.46 -4.08 -19.87
N ALA A 54 -4.97 -4.81 -20.85
CA ALA A 54 -4.23 -5.16 -22.07
C ALA A 54 -4.17 -4.03 -23.13
N GLY A 55 -4.83 -2.89 -22.90
CA GLY A 55 -4.95 -1.78 -23.88
C GLY A 55 -4.02 -0.57 -23.67
N GLY A 56 -3.00 -0.64 -22.81
CA GLY A 56 -2.07 0.49 -22.55
C GLY A 56 -0.63 0.19 -23.00
N PRO A 57 0.09 1.14 -23.62
CA PRO A 57 1.36 0.86 -24.30
C PRO A 57 2.53 0.68 -23.32
N ALA A 58 3.45 -0.18 -23.72
CA ALA A 58 4.73 -0.49 -23.09
C ALA A 58 5.88 0.34 -23.69
N GLY A 59 6.89 0.64 -22.87
CA GLY A 59 8.23 1.13 -23.26
C GLY A 59 8.99 1.59 -22.01
N ALA A 60 9.91 0.81 -21.43
CA ALA A 60 11.33 0.65 -21.81
C ALA A 60 12.13 1.95 -21.56
N SER A 61 13.32 2.04 -20.96
CA SER A 61 14.35 1.10 -20.46
C SER A 61 15.45 1.96 -19.78
N SER A 62 16.22 1.40 -18.82
CA SER A 62 17.46 1.99 -18.26
C SER A 62 18.63 1.95 -19.29
N PRO A 63 19.83 2.59 -19.09
CA PRO A 63 20.83 2.17 -18.07
C PRO A 63 21.80 3.24 -17.44
N ALA A 64 22.28 2.91 -16.24
CA ALA A 64 23.63 2.96 -15.60
C ALA A 64 24.76 4.01 -15.87
N ALA A 65 25.35 4.45 -14.73
CA ALA A 65 26.78 4.42 -14.31
C ALA A 65 27.76 5.64 -14.40
N ALA A 66 28.44 5.86 -13.24
CA ALA A 66 29.77 6.46 -12.93
C ALA A 66 29.99 7.97 -13.21
N SER A 67 30.73 8.79 -12.45
CA SER A 67 31.86 8.61 -11.50
C SER A 67 32.12 9.92 -10.70
N SER A 68 32.67 9.83 -9.48
CA SER A 68 33.41 10.90 -8.74
C SER A 68 34.93 10.79 -9.08
N PRO A 69 35.91 11.64 -8.63
CA PRO A 69 36.01 12.54 -7.45
C PRO A 69 36.61 13.95 -7.74
N THR A 70 36.68 14.95 -6.84
CA THR A 70 37.73 15.13 -5.81
C THR A 70 37.58 16.52 -5.12
N SER A 71 37.90 16.55 -3.81
CA SER A 71 38.33 17.62 -2.87
C SER A 71 38.96 18.90 -3.52
N MET A 72 38.98 20.13 -2.98
CA MET A 72 39.43 20.59 -1.65
C MET A 72 39.09 22.09 -1.38
N ASN A 73 39.19 22.47 -0.11
CA ASN A 73 39.56 23.79 0.47
C ASN A 73 38.51 24.87 0.80
N ALA A 74 38.31 25.01 2.12
CA ALA A 74 37.97 26.24 2.83
C ALA A 74 39.15 27.25 2.84
N PRO A 75 38.92 28.54 3.18
CA PRO A 75 39.05 28.91 4.60
C PRO A 75 38.02 29.97 5.09
N SER A 76 37.72 29.88 6.39
CA SER A 76 37.26 30.98 7.27
C SER A 76 38.47 31.38 8.15
N PRO A 77 38.50 32.46 8.99
CA PRO A 77 37.37 33.23 9.55
C PRO A 77 37.63 34.76 9.69
N ALA A 78 36.59 35.56 10.00
CA ALA A 78 36.74 36.81 10.77
C ALA A 78 35.37 37.27 11.34
N ALA A 79 35.39 37.67 12.61
CA ALA A 79 34.23 38.00 13.43
C ALA A 79 33.90 39.50 13.46
N ALA A 80 32.67 39.79 13.93
CA ALA A 80 32.07 41.08 14.34
C ALA A 80 31.70 42.04 13.18
N SER A 81 30.45 42.48 13.02
CA SER A 81 29.71 43.30 14.01
C SER A 81 28.19 43.29 13.75
N ARG A 82 27.38 43.32 14.82
CA ARG A 82 25.92 43.51 14.80
C ARG A 82 25.56 44.95 14.38
N PRO A 83 24.34 45.15 13.86
CA PRO A 83 23.44 46.07 14.56
C PRO A 83 22.09 45.42 14.88
N SER A 84 21.57 45.86 16.02
CA SER A 84 20.31 45.48 16.65
C SER A 84 19.13 46.08 15.89
N GLY A 85 18.01 45.35 15.76
CA GLY A 85 16.78 45.90 15.20
C GLY A 85 15.63 44.90 15.12
N SER A 86 14.77 44.95 16.13
CA SER A 86 13.40 44.42 16.19
C SER A 86 13.22 42.90 16.38
N GLY A 87 13.14 42.51 17.65
CA GLY A 87 12.62 41.22 18.05
C GLY A 87 11.12 41.10 17.79
N ASN A 88 10.71 39.91 17.35
CA ASN A 88 9.43 39.36 17.76
C ASN A 88 9.64 37.87 18.08
N GLY A 89 9.14 37.48 19.26
CA GLY A 89 9.63 36.31 19.99
C GLY A 89 9.34 34.96 19.33
N THR A 90 10.32 34.08 19.48
CA THR A 90 10.18 32.62 19.48
C THR A 90 9.26 32.18 20.63
N LYS A 91 7.96 32.47 20.53
CA LYS A 91 6.97 31.91 21.43
C LYS A 91 6.41 30.63 20.80
N PRO A 92 6.50 29.47 21.48
CA PRO A 92 5.76 28.30 21.04
C PRO A 92 4.28 28.65 20.99
N TRP A 93 3.61 28.23 19.92
CA TRP A 93 2.21 28.55 19.71
C TRP A 93 1.35 28.02 20.85
N THR A 94 0.56 28.89 21.47
CA THR A 94 -0.36 28.54 22.55
C THR A 94 -1.76 28.44 21.97
N GLY A 95 -2.30 27.23 21.92
CA GLY A 95 -3.63 26.91 21.39
C GLY A 95 -3.83 25.41 21.18
N ASP A 96 -5.04 25.01 20.77
CA ASP A 96 -5.37 23.62 20.43
C ASP A 96 -4.55 23.14 19.23
N ALA A 97 -3.44 22.46 19.50
CA ALA A 97 -2.53 21.96 18.47
C ALA A 97 -3.25 21.06 17.44
N SER A 98 -4.36 20.43 17.80
CA SER A 98 -5.17 19.56 16.91
C SER A 98 -5.97 20.34 15.84
N LYS A 99 -6.26 21.63 16.05
CA LYS A 99 -7.04 22.48 15.13
C LYS A 99 -6.21 23.60 14.48
N ARG A 100 -4.91 23.64 14.76
CA ARG A 100 -3.99 24.64 14.21
C ARG A 100 -3.96 24.57 12.68
N ARG A 101 -4.28 25.69 12.03
CA ARG A 101 -4.33 25.86 10.58
C ARG A 101 -3.72 27.20 10.20
N TRP A 102 -3.27 27.33 8.96
CA TRP A 102 -2.75 28.61 8.43
C TRP A 102 -3.74 29.78 8.61
N ASP A 103 -5.05 29.48 8.62
CA ASP A 103 -6.14 30.44 8.85
C ASP A 103 -6.20 30.92 10.32
N ALA A 104 -6.00 30.01 11.27
CA ALA A 104 -5.95 30.33 12.69
C ALA A 104 -4.69 31.13 13.07
N ASP A 105 -3.59 30.89 12.36
CA ASP A 105 -2.30 31.54 12.60
C ASP A 105 -2.14 32.84 11.78
N LYS A 106 -3.12 33.20 10.93
CA LYS A 106 -3.12 34.38 10.03
C LYS A 106 -1.81 34.55 9.24
N VAL A 107 -1.31 33.45 8.67
CA VAL A 107 -0.05 33.44 7.92
C VAL A 107 -0.30 33.73 6.44
N ASP A 108 0.45 34.67 5.88
CA ASP A 108 0.40 34.99 4.45
C ASP A 108 0.99 33.86 3.61
N LYS A 109 0.13 33.23 2.81
CA LYS A 109 0.50 32.12 1.90
C LYS A 109 1.06 32.61 0.56
N ASN A 110 0.90 33.89 0.25
CA ASN A 110 1.17 34.46 -1.07
C ASN A 110 2.63 34.86 -1.19
N ARG A 111 3.49 33.90 -1.53
CA ARG A 111 4.94 34.15 -1.67
C ARG A 111 5.49 33.80 -3.05
N THR A 112 4.73 33.00 -3.81
CA THR A 112 5.16 32.47 -5.10
C THR A 112 4.44 33.13 -6.27
N GLY A 113 3.34 33.85 -6.01
CA GLY A 113 2.56 34.56 -7.02
C GLY A 113 1.67 33.65 -7.89
N ASN A 114 1.62 32.35 -7.60
CA ASN A 114 0.75 31.38 -8.27
C ASN A 114 -0.19 30.76 -7.23
N THR A 115 -1.49 30.93 -7.45
CA THR A 115 -2.55 30.51 -6.52
C THR A 115 -2.49 29.02 -6.20
N THR A 116 -2.11 28.16 -7.16
CA THR A 116 -1.97 26.72 -6.90
C THR A 116 -0.83 26.43 -5.92
N ARG A 117 0.32 27.08 -6.11
CA ARG A 117 1.52 26.89 -5.28
C ARG A 117 1.28 27.43 -3.87
N ASP A 118 0.68 28.62 -3.77
CA ASP A 118 0.35 29.24 -2.48
C ASP A 118 -0.72 28.41 -1.70
N ASN A 119 -1.67 27.78 -2.40
CA ASN A 119 -2.61 26.83 -1.79
C ASN A 119 -1.92 25.56 -1.27
N ILE A 120 -0.90 25.07 -1.97
CA ILE A 120 -0.12 23.89 -1.56
C ILE A 120 0.77 24.22 -0.36
N ILE A 121 1.37 25.41 -0.31
CA ILE A 121 2.11 25.89 0.87
C ILE A 121 1.20 25.89 2.09
N GLY A 122 -0.02 26.40 1.97
CA GLY A 122 -1.02 26.34 3.04
C GLY A 122 -1.42 24.91 3.41
N LEU A 123 -1.49 23.99 2.45
CA LEU A 123 -1.80 22.59 2.70
C LEU A 123 -0.68 21.90 3.50
N ILE A 124 0.59 22.09 3.10
CA ILE A 124 1.75 21.53 3.80
C ILE A 124 1.91 22.15 5.19
N TYR A 125 1.67 23.47 5.32
CA TYR A 125 1.64 24.15 6.61
C TYR A 125 0.64 23.48 7.57
N ASN A 126 -0.59 23.21 7.11
CA ASN A 126 -1.58 22.52 7.91
C ASN A 126 -1.14 21.11 8.33
N GLY A 127 -0.40 20.40 7.47
CA GLY A 127 0.14 19.07 7.78
C GLY A 127 1.21 19.11 8.86
N LEU A 128 2.13 20.07 8.76
CA LEU A 128 3.23 20.25 9.73
C LEU A 128 2.76 20.88 11.05
N ALA A 129 1.76 21.78 11.00
CA ALA A 129 1.15 22.42 12.16
C ALA A 129 0.24 21.47 12.96
N PHE A 130 -0.23 20.38 12.34
CA PHE A 130 -1.13 19.44 13.00
C PHE A 130 -0.47 18.80 14.22
N LYS A 131 -1.04 19.09 15.39
CA LYS A 131 -0.59 18.66 16.72
C LYS A 131 0.81 19.15 17.12
N SER A 132 1.42 20.12 16.42
CA SER A 132 2.76 20.64 16.74
C SER A 132 2.70 22.04 17.39
N TYR A 133 3.57 22.26 18.38
CA TYR A 133 3.73 23.54 19.09
C TYR A 133 4.90 24.38 18.54
N ALA A 134 5.42 24.01 17.37
CA ALA A 134 6.57 24.68 16.75
C ALA A 134 6.25 26.14 16.36
N PRO A 135 7.25 27.04 16.32
CA PRO A 135 7.03 28.44 15.97
C PRO A 135 6.51 28.56 14.53
N ILE A 136 5.60 29.52 14.32
CA ILE A 136 4.90 29.79 13.05
C ILE A 136 5.90 29.93 11.89
N ASP A 137 6.94 30.76 12.08
CA ASP A 137 7.89 31.11 11.03
C ASP A 137 8.71 29.91 10.55
N ALA A 138 9.08 29.01 11.45
CA ALA A 138 9.85 27.82 11.11
C ALA A 138 9.00 26.82 10.31
N ILE A 139 7.73 26.64 10.66
CA ILE A 139 6.80 25.78 9.92
C ILE A 139 6.58 26.36 8.51
N LEU A 140 6.42 27.67 8.40
CA LEU A 140 6.24 28.34 7.11
C LEU A 140 7.49 28.20 6.23
N ALA A 141 8.68 28.46 6.77
CA ALA A 141 9.94 28.31 6.04
C ALA A 141 10.11 26.89 5.48
N LYS A 142 9.84 25.86 6.29
CA LYS A 142 9.88 24.47 5.86
C LYS A 142 8.82 24.12 4.82
N SER A 143 7.62 24.70 4.93
CA SER A 143 6.56 24.50 3.94
C SER A 143 6.95 25.05 2.56
N VAL A 144 7.62 26.21 2.52
CA VAL A 144 8.16 26.81 1.29
C VAL A 144 9.30 25.95 0.71
N GLU A 145 10.21 25.46 1.55
CA GLU A 145 11.29 24.56 1.10
C GLU A 145 10.75 23.28 0.43
N ILE A 146 9.70 22.67 1.02
CA ILE A 146 9.05 21.46 0.47
C ILE A 146 8.34 21.76 -0.85
N GLU A 147 7.65 22.89 -0.94
CA GLU A 147 7.00 23.34 -2.17
C GLU A 147 8.03 23.52 -3.29
N GLN A 148 9.12 24.24 -3.00
CA GLN A 148 10.16 24.49 -3.99
C GLN A 148 10.85 23.20 -4.43
N ALA A 149 11.14 22.29 -3.51
CA ALA A 149 11.68 20.97 -3.83
C ALA A 149 10.77 20.18 -4.77
N ALA A 150 9.45 20.29 -4.59
CA ALA A 150 8.51 19.61 -5.46
C ALA A 150 8.31 20.28 -6.81
N PHE A 151 8.36 21.61 -6.87
CA PHE A 151 8.35 22.31 -8.14
C PHE A 151 9.59 21.96 -8.97
N VAL A 152 10.76 21.80 -8.33
CA VAL A 152 11.99 21.34 -9.01
C VAL A 152 11.87 19.90 -9.52
N ALA A 153 11.21 19.02 -8.76
CA ALA A 153 11.03 17.62 -9.13
C ALA A 153 10.02 17.43 -10.29
N TYR A 154 8.88 18.13 -10.23
CA TYR A 154 7.78 17.95 -11.18
C TYR A 154 7.75 18.98 -12.33
N LYS A 155 8.54 20.06 -12.23
CA LYS A 155 8.74 21.11 -13.25
C LYS A 155 7.47 21.53 -14.00
N GLY A 156 6.35 21.65 -13.28
CA GLY A 156 5.07 22.06 -13.85
C GLY A 156 3.92 22.03 -12.83
N ASP A 157 2.88 22.83 -13.08
CA ASP A 157 1.62 22.78 -12.31
C ASP A 157 0.69 21.69 -12.89
N THR A 158 1.16 20.44 -12.85
CA THR A 158 0.43 19.29 -13.37
C THR A 158 -0.55 18.73 -12.33
N ALA A 159 -1.55 17.98 -12.78
CA ALA A 159 -2.46 17.27 -11.88
C ALA A 159 -1.71 16.28 -10.97
N GLU A 160 -0.59 15.72 -11.45
CA GLU A 160 0.29 14.81 -10.69
C GLU A 160 0.96 15.52 -9.52
N TYR A 161 1.46 16.74 -9.71
CA TYR A 161 2.01 17.57 -8.65
C TYR A 161 0.98 17.84 -7.55
N ARG A 162 -0.26 18.21 -7.93
CA ARG A 162 -1.36 18.46 -6.97
C ARG A 162 -1.80 17.18 -6.23
N ASN A 163 -1.88 16.05 -6.94
CA ASN A 163 -2.22 14.75 -6.37
C ASN A 163 -1.13 14.30 -5.38
N LYS A 164 0.15 14.42 -5.76
CA LYS A 164 1.27 14.08 -4.90
C LYS A 164 1.26 14.94 -3.64
N MET A 165 1.07 16.26 -3.75
CA MET A 165 0.98 17.15 -2.60
C MET A 165 -0.16 16.82 -1.64
N ARG A 166 -1.34 16.46 -2.16
CA ARG A 166 -2.45 15.96 -1.34
C ARG A 166 -2.10 14.65 -0.63
N SER A 167 -1.43 13.73 -1.32
CA SER A 167 -0.97 12.47 -0.71
C SER A 167 0.07 12.72 0.39
N LEU A 168 1.03 13.62 0.18
CA LEU A 168 2.04 13.99 1.16
C LEU A 168 1.41 14.63 2.40
N PHE A 169 0.43 15.52 2.22
CA PHE A 169 -0.32 16.10 3.32
C PHE A 169 -1.05 15.04 4.18
N SER A 170 -1.74 14.09 3.54
CA SER A 170 -2.42 13.01 4.26
C SER A 170 -1.44 12.17 5.08
N ASN A 171 -0.28 11.84 4.50
CA ASN A 171 0.77 11.10 5.20
C ASN A 171 1.38 11.88 6.36
N LEU A 172 1.63 13.18 6.21
CA LEU A 172 2.11 14.05 7.31
C LEU A 172 1.09 14.14 8.45
N LYS A 173 -0.21 14.14 8.13
CA LYS A 173 -1.28 14.19 9.14
C LYS A 173 -1.42 12.87 9.91
N SER A 174 -1.27 11.74 9.23
CA SER A 174 -1.38 10.41 9.82
C SER A 174 -0.12 10.03 10.62
N ASN A 175 1.07 10.36 10.10
CA ASN A 175 2.35 9.95 10.66
C ASN A 175 3.08 11.13 11.31
N ARG A 176 2.99 11.21 12.64
CA ARG A 176 3.59 12.32 13.40
C ARG A 176 5.11 12.29 13.40
N ASP A 177 5.72 11.12 13.44
CA ASP A 177 7.18 10.98 13.44
C ASP A 177 7.79 11.40 12.12
N LEU A 178 7.07 11.18 11.01
CA LEU A 178 7.43 11.70 9.70
C LEU A 178 7.42 13.23 9.70
N ALA A 179 6.36 13.85 10.24
CA ALA A 179 6.28 15.32 10.34
C ALA A 179 7.41 15.91 11.20
N LYS A 180 7.75 15.27 12.33
CA LYS A 180 8.91 15.67 13.15
C LYS A 180 10.23 15.52 12.40
N GLY A 181 10.43 14.40 11.68
CA GLY A 181 11.65 14.12 10.92
C GLY A 181 11.87 15.06 9.74
N VAL A 182 10.78 15.49 9.07
CA VAL A 182 10.84 16.52 8.01
C VAL A 182 11.11 17.90 8.62
N PHE A 183 10.47 18.23 9.75
CA PHE A 183 10.69 19.51 10.43
C PHE A 183 12.12 19.65 10.99
N SER A 184 12.66 18.58 11.59
CA SER A 184 14.01 18.55 12.13
C SER A 184 15.11 18.44 11.07
N GLY A 185 14.75 18.22 9.80
CA GLY A 185 15.69 18.09 8.69
C GLY A 185 16.36 16.71 8.57
N ASN A 186 15.95 15.72 9.36
CA ASN A 186 16.42 14.33 9.20
C ASN A 186 16.01 13.75 7.83
N ILE A 187 14.88 14.21 7.30
CA ILE A 187 14.42 13.90 5.94
C ILE A 187 14.51 15.19 5.12
N ALA A 188 15.39 15.20 4.12
CA ALA A 188 15.52 16.33 3.21
C ALA A 188 14.24 16.53 2.38
N ALA A 189 13.85 17.79 2.15
CA ALA A 189 12.66 18.15 1.38
C ALA A 189 12.63 17.51 -0.02
N SER A 190 13.76 17.47 -0.72
CA SER A 190 13.88 16.81 -2.03
C SER A 190 13.62 15.32 -1.97
N LYS A 191 14.09 14.63 -0.92
CA LYS A 191 13.83 13.20 -0.71
C LYS A 191 12.36 12.97 -0.39
N PHE A 192 11.78 13.78 0.51
CA PHE A 192 10.39 13.66 0.93
C PHE A 192 9.40 13.70 -0.25
N VAL A 193 9.66 14.52 -1.27
CA VAL A 193 8.77 14.63 -2.43
C VAL A 193 8.84 13.38 -3.33
N VAL A 194 10.03 12.80 -3.49
CA VAL A 194 10.25 11.66 -4.40
C VAL A 194 9.90 10.31 -3.73
N MET A 195 9.89 10.25 -2.41
CA MET A 195 9.58 9.02 -1.66
C MET A 195 8.23 8.39 -2.06
N THR A 196 8.21 7.06 -2.05
CA THR A 196 7.03 6.27 -2.42
C THR A 196 6.00 6.28 -1.31
N SER A 197 4.74 5.97 -1.65
CA SER A 197 3.66 5.95 -0.64
C SER A 197 3.94 4.94 0.47
N ASP A 198 4.66 3.85 0.18
CA ASP A 198 4.96 2.80 1.16
C ASP A 198 6.07 3.21 2.13
N GLU A 199 7.05 3.99 1.68
CA GLU A 199 8.11 4.53 2.54
C GLU A 199 7.62 5.66 3.46
N LEU A 200 6.49 6.29 3.10
CA LEU A 200 5.87 7.39 3.86
C LEU A 200 4.86 6.89 4.93
N LYS A 201 4.56 5.59 4.98
CA LYS A 201 3.67 4.98 5.99
C LYS A 201 4.34 4.97 7.37
N SER A 202 3.55 4.90 8.44
CA SER A 202 4.10 4.64 9.78
C SER A 202 4.80 3.28 9.81
N ASN A 203 5.82 3.16 10.66
CA ASN A 203 6.49 1.89 10.89
C ASN A 203 5.51 0.80 11.35
N ASP A 204 4.51 1.16 12.16
CA ASP A 204 3.47 0.23 12.61
C ASP A 204 2.61 -0.29 11.47
N LEU A 205 2.12 0.59 10.58
CA LEU A 205 1.32 0.17 9.43
C LEU A 205 2.13 -0.68 8.46
N ARG A 206 3.40 -0.34 8.23
CA ARG A 206 4.29 -1.12 7.37
C ARG A 206 4.50 -2.54 7.92
N LYS A 207 4.68 -2.66 9.24
CA LYS A 207 4.80 -3.96 9.91
C LYS A 207 3.49 -4.76 9.84
N GLN A 208 2.34 -4.10 10.01
CA GLN A 208 1.03 -4.76 9.88
C GLN A 208 0.75 -5.24 8.46
N GLU A 209 1.10 -4.45 7.44
CA GLU A 209 0.98 -4.87 6.04
C GLU A 209 1.90 -6.05 5.71
N GLU A 210 3.13 -6.07 6.24
CA GLU A 210 4.06 -7.18 6.08
C GLU A 210 3.54 -8.47 6.75
N GLU A 211 3.00 -8.35 7.96
CA GLU A 211 2.38 -9.47 8.67
C GLU A 211 1.14 -9.99 7.93
N LEU A 212 0.25 -9.09 7.50
CA LEU A 212 -0.92 -9.45 6.72
C LEU A 212 -0.54 -10.11 5.38
N ALA A 213 0.48 -9.59 4.70
CA ALA A 213 0.99 -10.18 3.47
C ALA A 213 1.54 -11.58 3.72
N LYS A 214 2.31 -11.77 4.79
CA LYS A 214 2.85 -13.08 5.20
C LYS A 214 1.73 -14.05 5.56
N GLU A 215 0.72 -13.60 6.29
CA GLU A 215 -0.46 -14.39 6.60
C GLU A 215 -1.24 -14.77 5.34
N ASN A 216 -1.44 -13.83 4.42
CA ASN A 216 -2.14 -14.08 3.17
C ASN A 216 -1.38 -15.10 2.32
N MET A 217 -0.05 -14.97 2.24
CA MET A 217 0.81 -15.95 1.58
C MET A 217 0.70 -17.33 2.24
N LYS A 218 0.66 -17.39 3.58
CA LYS A 218 0.50 -18.65 4.32
C LYS A 218 -0.89 -19.27 4.11
N LYS A 219 -1.95 -18.46 4.11
CA LYS A 219 -3.33 -18.91 3.87
C LYS A 219 -3.54 -19.37 2.43
N ALA A 220 -2.85 -18.76 1.47
CA ALA A 220 -2.91 -19.13 0.05
C ALA A 220 -2.10 -20.40 -0.29
N GLN A 221 -1.16 -20.81 0.57
CA GLN A 221 -0.45 -22.07 0.38
C GLN A 221 -1.40 -23.25 0.66
N VAL A 222 -1.69 -24.02 -0.39
CA VAL A 222 -2.46 -25.26 -0.26
C VAL A 222 -1.66 -26.24 0.60
N PRO A 223 -2.23 -26.79 1.69
CA PRO A 223 -1.56 -27.80 2.48
C PRO A 223 -1.23 -29.00 1.59
N MET A 224 0.05 -29.31 1.47
CA MET A 224 0.51 -30.50 0.77
C MET A 224 0.11 -31.70 1.64
N ALA A 225 -0.87 -32.48 1.20
CA ALA A 225 -1.32 -33.66 1.93
C ALA A 225 -0.13 -34.60 2.11
N GLU A 226 0.29 -34.81 3.37
CA GLU A 226 1.29 -35.81 3.72
C GLU A 226 0.72 -37.18 3.38
N ARG A 227 1.28 -37.80 2.35
CA ARG A 227 0.96 -39.18 2.00
C ARG A 227 1.85 -40.09 2.84
N SER A 228 1.30 -41.16 3.37
CA SER A 228 2.09 -42.22 4.02
C SER A 228 3.08 -42.80 3.00
N ILE A 229 4.37 -42.57 3.22
CA ILE A 229 5.45 -43.13 2.41
C ILE A 229 5.84 -44.47 3.02
N SER A 230 5.80 -45.53 2.23
CA SER A 230 6.21 -46.87 2.62
C SER A 230 7.52 -47.26 1.95
N ASP A 231 8.44 -47.84 2.73
CA ASP A 231 9.73 -48.36 2.25
C ASP A 231 9.63 -49.82 1.73
N ALA A 232 8.46 -50.44 1.84
CA ALA A 232 8.23 -51.82 1.41
C ALA A 232 8.16 -51.99 -0.12
N LEU A 233 7.91 -50.90 -0.86
CA LEU A 233 7.67 -50.90 -2.30
C LEU A 233 8.75 -50.10 -3.02
N GLU A 234 9.38 -50.70 -4.03
CA GLU A 234 10.41 -50.03 -4.86
C GLU A 234 9.81 -49.56 -6.19
N CYS A 235 10.08 -48.31 -6.57
CA CYS A 235 9.63 -47.78 -7.86
C CYS A 235 10.47 -48.34 -9.02
N SER A 236 9.82 -48.90 -10.03
CA SER A 236 10.50 -49.45 -11.22
C SER A 236 11.28 -48.42 -12.06
N LYS A 237 10.88 -47.14 -12.05
CA LYS A 237 11.55 -46.08 -12.83
C LYS A 237 12.77 -45.49 -12.14
N CYS A 238 12.64 -45.09 -10.88
CA CYS A 238 13.71 -44.41 -10.15
C CYS A 238 14.42 -45.28 -9.11
N LYS A 239 13.95 -46.52 -8.89
CA LYS A 239 14.48 -47.49 -7.91
C LYS A 239 14.52 -47.00 -6.47
N GLN A 240 13.75 -45.96 -6.17
CA GLN A 240 13.63 -45.43 -4.80
C GLN A 240 12.42 -46.05 -4.10
N LYS A 241 12.59 -46.32 -2.81
CA LYS A 241 11.57 -46.92 -1.93
C LYS A 241 10.63 -45.87 -1.30
N LYS A 242 10.35 -44.79 -2.02
CA LYS A 242 9.46 -43.71 -1.57
C LYS A 242 8.13 -43.80 -2.29
N VAL A 243 7.29 -44.74 -1.87
CA VAL A 243 6.02 -45.05 -2.54
C VAL A 243 4.86 -44.90 -1.56
N SER A 244 3.89 -44.07 -1.92
CA SER A 244 2.60 -44.01 -1.22
C SER A 244 1.64 -45.02 -1.86
N TYR A 245 0.95 -45.81 -1.04
CA TYR A 245 -0.05 -46.75 -1.53
C TYR A 245 -1.44 -46.43 -0.96
N THR A 246 -2.47 -46.68 -1.74
CA THR A 246 -3.86 -46.66 -1.32
C THR A 246 -4.56 -47.91 -1.81
N GLN A 247 -5.35 -48.53 -0.95
CA GLN A 247 -6.11 -49.73 -1.29
C GLN A 247 -7.55 -49.33 -1.59
N ALA A 248 -8.08 -49.80 -2.71
CA ALA A 248 -9.47 -49.62 -3.07
C ALA A 248 -10.03 -50.89 -3.71
N GLN A 249 -11.24 -51.28 -3.32
CA GLN A 249 -11.94 -52.39 -3.93
C GLN A 249 -12.53 -51.92 -5.26
N THR A 250 -12.01 -52.44 -6.37
CA THR A 250 -12.43 -52.05 -7.73
C THR A 250 -13.09 -53.19 -8.51
N ARG A 251 -13.22 -54.35 -7.87
CA ARG A 251 -13.74 -55.60 -8.42
C ARG A 251 -14.83 -56.18 -7.50
N SER A 252 -15.48 -57.27 -7.92
CA SER A 252 -16.53 -57.93 -7.13
C SER A 252 -16.01 -58.34 -5.74
N ALA A 253 -16.94 -58.58 -4.82
CA ALA A 253 -16.62 -58.90 -3.42
C ALA A 253 -15.76 -60.17 -3.25
N ASP A 254 -15.74 -61.05 -4.26
CA ASP A 254 -14.97 -62.30 -4.26
C ASP A 254 -13.48 -62.11 -4.60
N GLU A 255 -13.05 -60.91 -5.04
CA GLU A 255 -11.66 -60.61 -5.36
C GLU A 255 -11.02 -59.67 -4.33
N PRO A 256 -9.72 -59.85 -3.99
CA PRO A 256 -9.04 -59.01 -3.01
C PRO A 256 -8.91 -57.55 -3.49
N MET A 257 -8.74 -56.64 -2.52
CA MET A 257 -8.59 -55.20 -2.79
C MET A 257 -7.41 -54.90 -3.74
N THR A 258 -7.57 -53.89 -4.60
CA THR A 258 -6.50 -53.45 -5.51
C THR A 258 -5.64 -52.39 -4.83
N THR A 259 -4.32 -52.61 -4.81
CA THR A 259 -3.38 -51.64 -4.24
C THR A 259 -2.87 -50.70 -5.32
N PHE A 260 -3.18 -49.40 -5.21
CA PHE A 260 -2.67 -48.33 -6.08
C PHE A 260 -1.41 -47.75 -5.47
N CYS A 261 -0.30 -47.83 -6.19
CA CYS A 261 0.99 -47.31 -5.78
C CYS A 261 1.32 -46.06 -6.57
N GLU A 262 1.83 -45.03 -5.89
CA GLU A 262 2.35 -43.81 -6.50
C GLU A 262 3.72 -43.47 -5.91
N CYS A 263 4.73 -43.31 -6.76
CA CYS A 263 6.04 -42.85 -6.33
C CYS A 263 6.01 -41.35 -6.06
N THR A 264 6.40 -40.93 -4.86
CA THR A 264 6.42 -39.50 -4.46
C THR A 264 7.57 -38.71 -5.08
N VAL A 265 8.53 -39.38 -5.72
CA VAL A 265 9.72 -38.74 -6.30
C VAL A 265 9.60 -38.56 -7.80
N CYS A 266 9.19 -39.60 -8.54
CA CYS A 266 9.04 -39.52 -10.01
C CYS A 266 7.59 -39.43 -10.49
N GLY A 267 6.61 -39.52 -9.58
CA GLY A 267 5.18 -39.46 -9.93
C GLY A 267 4.65 -40.69 -10.66
N ASN A 268 5.44 -41.76 -10.81
CA ASN A 268 4.99 -42.98 -11.48
C ASN A 268 3.88 -43.65 -10.69
N ARG A 269 2.81 -44.08 -11.37
CA ARG A 269 1.64 -44.72 -10.76
C ARG A 269 1.46 -46.12 -11.35
N TRP A 270 1.25 -47.12 -10.50
CA TRP A 270 1.00 -48.50 -10.94
C TRP A 270 0.04 -49.22 -9.99
N LYS A 271 -0.49 -50.36 -10.42
CA LYS A 271 -1.39 -51.20 -9.64
C LYS A 271 -0.67 -52.49 -9.27
N LEU A 272 -0.87 -52.96 -8.04
CA LEU A 272 -0.41 -54.26 -7.59
C LEU A 272 -1.63 -55.15 -7.38
N TRP A 273 -1.62 -56.30 -8.06
CA TRP A 273 -2.60 -57.37 -7.88
C TRP A 273 -1.98 -58.36 -6.92
N ASP A 274 -2.57 -58.52 -5.72
CA ASP A 274 -2.22 -59.63 -4.86
C ASP A 274 -2.80 -60.89 -5.52
N ARG A 275 -1.94 -61.86 -5.83
CA ARG A 275 -2.28 -63.03 -6.66
C ARG A 275 -2.14 -64.29 -5.84
#